data_AF-A0A352JRW8-F1
#
_entry.id   AF-A0A352JRW8-F1
#
_cell.length_a   1.000
_cell.length_b   1.000
_cell.length_c   1.000
_cell.angle_alpha   90.00
_cell.angle_beta   90.00
_cell.angle_gamma   90.00
#
_symmetry.space_group_name_H-M   'P 1'
#
loop_
_entity.id
_entity.type
_entity.pdbx_description
1 polymer ?
#
loop_
_entity_poly.entity_id
_entity_poly.type
_entity_poly.pdbx_seq_one_letter_code
_entity_poly.pdbx_strand_id
1 'polypeptide(L)'
;MSKLVECVPNFSEGRDPQKIAAIVGEIESVQGVQMLDQEMDKDHNRAVITFVGEPEPVLEAAYKAMVKATELIDMEKHQGEHPR
;
A
#
# COMPACT_ATOMS: atom_id res chain seq x y z
N MET A 1 -4.10 27.51 -4.07
CA MET A 1 -4.68 26.45 -3.22
C MET A 1 -3.72 25.28 -3.28
N SER A 2 -3.27 24.76 -2.15
CA SER A 2 -2.59 23.46 -2.10
C SER A 2 -3.57 22.38 -2.54
N LYS A 3 -3.13 21.43 -3.38
CA LYS A 3 -3.98 20.32 -3.81
C LYS A 3 -3.67 19.15 -2.90
N LEU A 4 -4.71 18.53 -2.35
CA LEU A 4 -4.53 17.35 -1.51
C LEU A 4 -5.21 16.16 -2.19
N VAL A 5 -4.48 15.06 -2.29
CA VAL A 5 -4.96 13.77 -2.80
C VAL A 5 -4.80 12.74 -1.71
N GLU A 6 -5.83 11.93 -1.50
CA GLU A 6 -5.78 10.71 -0.70
C GLU A 6 -5.62 9.52 -1.64
N CYS A 7 -4.70 8.62 -1.29
CA CYS A 7 -4.52 7.36 -1.98
C CYS A 7 -4.71 6.22 -0.99
N VAL A 8 -5.56 5.27 -1.38
CA VAL A 8 -5.94 4.12 -0.56
C VAL A 8 -5.62 2.82 -1.31
N PRO A 9 -4.34 2.50 -1.59
CA PRO A 9 -4.02 1.25 -2.26
C PRO A 9 -4.35 0.05 -1.39
N ASN A 10 -4.67 -1.04 -2.10
CA ASN A 10 -5.13 -2.29 -1.52
C ASN A 10 -4.21 -3.40 -1.99
N PHE A 11 -3.56 -4.07 -1.04
CA PHE A 11 -2.61 -5.14 -1.32
C PHE A 11 -3.22 -6.48 -0.94
N SER A 12 -3.11 -7.46 -1.84
CA SER A 12 -3.53 -8.85 -1.59
C SER A 12 -2.51 -9.58 -0.71
N GLU A 13 -2.29 -9.05 0.48
CA GLU A 13 -1.44 -9.61 1.53
C GLU A 13 -1.90 -9.00 2.85
N GLY A 14 -2.30 -9.83 3.81
CA GLY A 14 -2.75 -9.40 5.14
C GLY A 14 -2.16 -10.24 6.27
N ARG A 15 -1.24 -11.17 5.95
CA ARG A 15 -0.71 -12.16 6.89
C ARG A 15 0.78 -11.98 7.15
N ASP A 16 1.53 -11.54 6.14
CA ASP A 16 2.96 -11.27 6.26
C ASP A 16 3.24 -9.78 6.52
N PRO A 17 3.50 -9.38 7.79
CA PRO A 17 3.76 -7.99 8.13
C PRO A 17 5.09 -7.48 7.56
N GLN A 18 6.05 -8.35 7.23
CA GLN A 18 7.33 -7.92 6.68
C GLN A 18 7.16 -7.42 5.24
N LYS A 19 6.30 -8.09 4.45
CA LYS A 19 5.98 -7.63 3.09
C LYS A 19 5.26 -6.28 3.12
N ILE A 20 4.27 -6.12 4.01
CA ILE A 20 3.56 -4.85 4.14
C ILE A 20 4.49 -3.75 4.62
N ALA A 21 5.35 -4.01 5.60
CA ALA A 21 6.35 -3.03 6.05
C ALA A 21 7.30 -2.61 4.92
N ALA A 22 7.73 -3.53 4.06
CA ALA A 22 8.56 -3.19 2.90
C ALA A 22 7.81 -2.30 1.89
N ILE A 23 6.53 -2.55 1.64
CA ILE A 23 5.69 -1.73 0.76
C ILE A 23 5.46 -0.34 1.35
N VAL A 24 5.13 -0.25 2.65
CA VAL A 24 4.94 1.02 3.36
C VAL A 24 6.23 1.83 3.39
N GLY A 25 7.39 1.19 3.55
CA GLY A 25 8.68 1.85 3.51
C GLY A 25 8.95 2.58 2.18
N GLU A 26 8.48 2.04 1.05
CA GLU A 26 8.58 2.73 -0.24
C GLU A 26 7.67 3.97 -0.31
N ILE A 27 6.48 3.93 0.29
CA ILE A 27 5.56 5.07 0.39
C ILE A 27 6.21 6.17 1.24
N GLU A 28 6.70 5.83 2.43
CA GLU A 28 7.33 6.76 3.37
C GLU A 28 8.66 7.32 2.85
N SER A 29 9.30 6.65 1.88
CA SER A 29 10.51 7.15 1.22
C SER A 29 10.27 8.39 0.34
N VAL A 30 9.01 8.65 -0.06
CA VAL A 30 8.65 9.76 -0.93
C VAL A 30 8.37 11.00 -0.11
N GLN A 31 9.20 12.03 -0.29
CA GLN A 31 9.01 13.32 0.36
C GLN A 31 7.69 13.97 -0.08
N GLY A 32 6.93 14.50 0.87
CA GLY A 32 5.64 15.18 0.60
C GLY A 32 4.43 14.26 0.69
N VAL A 33 4.62 13.01 1.12
CA VAL A 33 3.55 12.09 1.50
C VAL A 33 3.48 11.97 3.03
N GLN A 34 2.27 11.82 3.55
CA GLN A 34 1.99 11.54 4.95
C GLN A 34 1.13 10.28 5.06
N MET A 35 1.61 9.30 5.81
CA MET A 35 0.81 8.13 6.20
C MET A 35 -0.33 8.55 7.14
N LEU A 36 -1.53 8.06 6.85
CA LEU A 36 -2.71 8.25 7.71
C LEU A 36 -3.09 6.96 8.43
N ASP A 37 -3.09 5.83 7.73
CA ASP A 37 -3.54 4.56 8.30
C ASP A 37 -2.93 3.33 7.60
N GLN A 38 -2.82 2.25 8.34
CA GLN A 38 -2.36 0.94 7.87
C GLN A 38 -3.19 -0.14 8.55
N GLU A 39 -4.07 -0.77 7.79
CA GLU A 39 -4.89 -1.87 8.26
C GLU A 39 -4.48 -3.18 7.57
N MET A 40 -4.38 -4.25 8.36
CA MET A 40 -4.12 -5.60 7.86
C MET A 40 -5.19 -6.55 8.39
N ASP A 41 -5.78 -7.30 7.48
CA ASP A 41 -6.79 -8.30 7.79
C ASP A 41 -6.29 -9.69 7.37
N LYS A 42 -6.11 -10.57 8.36
CA LYS A 42 -5.59 -11.93 8.16
C LYS A 42 -6.59 -12.86 7.50
N ASP A 43 -7.88 -12.67 7.77
CA ASP A 43 -8.96 -13.54 7.27
C ASP A 43 -9.22 -13.21 5.80
N HIS A 44 -9.34 -11.92 5.49
CA HIS A 44 -9.41 -11.42 4.11
C HIS A 44 -8.09 -11.53 3.34
N ASN A 45 -6.96 -11.73 4.02
CA ASN A 45 -5.60 -11.71 3.48
C ASN A 45 -5.36 -10.46 2.60
N ARG A 46 -5.68 -9.30 3.18
CA ARG A 46 -5.63 -7.99 2.52
C ARG A 46 -5.07 -6.94 3.48
N ALA A 47 -4.35 -5.98 2.92
CA ALA A 47 -3.94 -4.76 3.62
C ALA A 47 -4.47 -3.54 2.88
N VAL A 48 -4.91 -2.55 3.66
CA VAL A 48 -5.38 -1.24 3.20
C VAL A 48 -4.44 -0.21 3.77
N ILE A 49 -3.77 0.54 2.89
CA ILE A 49 -2.81 1.57 3.27
C ILE A 49 -3.38 2.91 2.84
N THR A 50 -3.42 3.89 3.73
CA THR A 50 -4.00 5.20 3.47
C THR A 50 -2.95 6.28 3.66
N PHE A 51 -2.71 7.09 2.64
CA PHE A 51 -1.78 8.22 2.71
C PHE A 51 -2.27 9.42 1.89
N VAL A 52 -1.76 10.60 2.23
CA VAL A 52 -2.11 11.86 1.58
C VAL A 52 -0.88 12.68 1.19
N GLY A 53 -1.04 13.56 0.21
CA GLY A 53 0.00 14.49 -0.22
C GLY A 53 -0.46 15.32 -1.43
N GLU A 54 0.46 16.10 -1.98
CA GLU A 54 0.24 16.73 -3.29
C GLU A 54 0.18 15.65 -4.39
N PRO A 55 -0.45 15.92 -5.55
CA PRO A 55 -0.72 14.92 -6.57
C PRO A 55 0.51 14.14 -7.05
N GLU A 56 1.63 14.82 -7.32
CA GLU A 56 2.84 14.20 -7.86
C GLU A 56 3.56 13.29 -6.84
N PRO A 57 3.81 13.70 -5.58
CA PRO A 57 4.31 12.79 -4.54
C PRO A 57 3.43 11.58 -4.31
N VAL A 58 2.11 11.75 -4.29
CA VAL A 58 1.17 10.64 -4.09
C VAL A 58 1.25 9.63 -5.23
N LEU A 59 1.35 10.10 -6.47
CA LEU A 59 1.53 9.25 -7.64
C LEU A 59 2.85 8.46 -7.55
N GLU A 60 3.95 9.13 -7.19
CA GLU A 60 5.25 8.46 -7.05
C GLU A 60 5.23 7.39 -5.95
N ALA A 61 4.65 7.70 -4.78
CA ALA A 61 4.52 6.76 -3.68
C ALA A 61 3.66 5.54 -4.05
N ALA A 62 2.50 5.76 -4.70
CA ALA A 62 1.66 4.69 -5.19
C ALA A 62 2.39 3.80 -6.20
N TYR A 63 3.17 4.39 -7.10
CA TYR A 63 3.95 3.65 -8.09
C TYR A 63 5.05 2.79 -7.43
N LYS A 64 5.85 3.34 -6.52
CA LYS A 64 6.89 2.57 -5.81
C LYS A 64 6.30 1.44 -4.98
N ALA A 65 5.21 1.71 -4.27
CA ALA A 65 4.49 0.70 -3.48
C ALA A 65 4.00 -0.45 -4.36
N MET A 66 3.44 -0.13 -5.54
CA MET A 66 3.02 -1.13 -6.54
C MET A 66 4.21 -1.97 -7.03
N VAL A 67 5.32 -1.35 -7.42
CA VAL A 67 6.52 -2.07 -7.87
C VAL A 67 6.99 -3.04 -6.77
N LYS A 68 7.12 -2.57 -5.53
CA LYS A 68 7.52 -3.42 -4.40
C LYS A 68 6.54 -4.57 -4.15
N ALA A 69 5.23 -4.31 -4.26
CA ALA A 69 4.23 -5.35 -4.13
C ALA A 69 4.38 -6.44 -5.20
N THR A 70 4.71 -6.08 -6.45
CA THR A 70 4.94 -7.08 -7.51
C THR A 70 6.16 -7.96 -7.28
N GLU A 71 7.15 -7.51 -6.49
CA GLU A 71 8.32 -8.30 -6.12
C GLU A 71 8.01 -9.29 -4.98
N LEU A 72 7.06 -8.96 -4.11
CA LEU A 72 6.83 -9.65 -2.84
C LEU A 72 5.55 -10.50 -2.79
N ILE A 73 4.55 -10.18 -3.61
CA ILE A 73 3.23 -10.81 -3.59
C ILE A 73 3.08 -11.74 -4.80
N ASP A 74 3.05 -13.03 -4.51
CA ASP A 74 2.74 -14.08 -5.50
C ASP A 74 1.23 -14.36 -5.51
N MET A 75 0.55 -13.85 -6.54
CA MET A 75 -0.90 -13.99 -6.68
C MET A 75 -1.35 -15.42 -7.02
N GLU A 76 -0.47 -16.30 -7.52
CA GLU A 76 -0.83 -17.70 -7.77
C GLU A 76 -1.05 -18.48 -6.47
N LYS A 77 -0.43 -18.01 -5.38
CA LYS A 77 -0.52 -18.60 -4.04
C LYS A 77 -1.47 -17.85 -3.12
N HIS A 78 -1.96 -16.69 -3.52
CA HIS A 78 -2.85 -15.87 -2.69
C HIS A 78 -4.20 -16.57 -2.49
N GLN A 79 -4.61 -16.66 -1.22
CA GLN A 79 -5.95 -17.12 -0.81
C GLN A 79 -6.42 -16.27 0.37
N GLY A 80 -7.65 -15.76 0.30
CA GLY A 80 -8.31 -14.95 1.32
C GLY A 80 -9.82 -14.88 1.06
N GLU A 81 -10.58 -14.52 2.08
CA GLU A 81 -12.05 -14.47 1.99
C GLU A 81 -12.58 -13.29 1.13
N HIS A 82 -11.75 -12.27 0.91
CA HIS A 82 -12.15 -11.09 0.14
C HIS A 82 -11.97 -11.33 -1.37
N PRO A 83 -13.01 -11.06 -2.21
CA PRO A 83 -12.85 -11.06 -3.66
C PRO A 83 -11.79 -10.06 -4.10
N ARG A 84 -10.88 -10.50 -4.96
CA ARG A 84 -9.74 -9.72 -5.48
C ARG A 84 -9.57 -9.96 -6.96
#